data_AF-A0A1P8KNY3-F1
#
_entry.id   AF-A0A1P8KNY3-F1
#
_cell.length_a   1.000
_cell.length_b   1.000
_cell.length_c   1.000
_cell.angle_alpha   90.00
_cell.angle_beta   90.00
_cell.angle_gamma   90.00
#
_symmetry.space_group_name_H-M   'P 1'
#
loop_
_entity.id
_entity.type
_entity.pdbx_description
1 polymer ?
#
loop_
_entity_poly.entity_id
_entity_poly.type
_entity_poly.pdbx_seq_one_letter_code
_entity_poly.pdbx_strand_id
1 'polypeptide(L)'
;MSNRVTFIRKFFIFIRNLDYAVLKYTENNLNELSFTSDIDIAIKKSNLPNILKFLQSTDIIEKYHIFKNSFMYTITFYFKDRSFLSLDLIYKFIRKDLEYIKLNKLLESKETNHENISIPNIEYQFLYIYFFYIINKSNIGDKYKSYLSNLNTYQKNKILGFMKTNYDIEFTNIEDSFFYNQYIHAKIITKLNIENNLTDRLLNNSNYFFDLFKNRKKSTFINLFAKNDLPTIKEIEKFKEVLINKYRLNVLTINTNENIGVNKLLVILYHLFKGYTLIIIDSQKEKISLPKSIIKVISNLSFKINLENSLKDKQELYKLCEQTYLSKIKGHK
;
A
#
# COMPACT_ATOMS: atom_id res chain seq x y z
N MET A 1 20.97 -14.13 -5.02
CA MET A 1 19.64 -13.60 -5.41
C MET A 1 18.82 -13.42 -4.14
N SER A 2 18.09 -12.31 -3.96
CA SER A 2 17.31 -12.12 -2.73
C SER A 2 16.15 -13.10 -2.64
N ASN A 3 15.69 -13.39 -1.42
CA ASN A 3 14.52 -14.23 -1.18
C ASN A 3 13.27 -13.60 -1.81
N ARG A 4 13.14 -12.26 -1.80
CA ARG A 4 12.08 -11.55 -2.53
C ARG A 4 12.04 -11.93 -4.01
N VAL A 5 13.16 -11.82 -4.73
CA VAL A 5 13.19 -12.14 -6.18
C VAL A 5 12.89 -13.63 -6.40
N THR A 6 13.43 -14.49 -5.53
CA THR A 6 13.16 -15.93 -5.57
C THR A 6 11.68 -16.24 -5.38
N PHE A 7 11.03 -15.59 -4.41
CA PHE A 7 9.61 -15.70 -4.15
C PHE A 7 8.78 -15.23 -5.35
N ILE A 8 9.06 -14.03 -5.88
CA ILE A 8 8.34 -13.46 -7.03
C ILE A 8 8.36 -14.44 -8.20
N ARG A 9 9.54 -14.99 -8.55
CA ARG A 9 9.66 -15.97 -9.64
C ARG A 9 8.85 -17.23 -9.38
N LYS A 10 8.99 -17.85 -8.19
CA LYS A 10 8.22 -19.04 -7.82
C LYS A 10 6.71 -18.78 -7.84
N PHE A 11 6.29 -17.60 -7.38
CA PHE A 11 4.89 -17.19 -7.35
C PHE A 11 4.32 -17.02 -8.77
N PHE A 12 5.04 -16.35 -9.68
CA PHE A 12 4.62 -16.21 -11.08
C PHE A 12 4.58 -17.55 -11.83
N ILE A 13 5.51 -18.46 -11.54
CA ILE A 13 5.44 -19.84 -12.05
C ILE A 13 4.17 -20.54 -11.54
N PHE A 14 3.84 -20.40 -10.26
CA PHE A 14 2.66 -21.01 -9.66
C PHE A 14 1.35 -20.47 -10.25
N ILE A 15 1.21 -19.15 -10.39
CA ILE A 15 -0.03 -18.54 -10.88
C ILE A 15 -0.19 -18.57 -12.40
N ARG A 16 0.81 -19.02 -13.17
CA ARG A 16 0.80 -18.99 -14.66
C ARG A 16 -0.44 -19.63 -15.29
N ASN A 17 -1.02 -20.64 -14.63
CA ASN A 17 -2.19 -21.37 -15.10
C ASN A 17 -3.51 -20.85 -14.50
N LEU A 18 -3.45 -19.82 -13.66
CA LEU A 18 -4.61 -19.18 -13.08
C LEU A 18 -5.11 -18.06 -13.98
N ASP A 19 -6.37 -17.70 -13.80
CA ASP A 19 -6.91 -16.51 -14.42
C ASP A 19 -6.51 -15.26 -13.61
N TYR A 20 -5.44 -14.59 -14.06
CA TYR A 20 -4.90 -13.40 -13.42
C TYR A 20 -4.42 -12.35 -14.44
N ALA A 21 -4.22 -11.12 -13.96
CA ALA A 21 -3.50 -10.07 -14.69
C ALA A 21 -2.72 -9.18 -13.73
N VAL A 22 -1.45 -8.88 -14.03
CA VAL A 22 -0.63 -7.94 -13.24
C VAL A 22 -0.94 -6.52 -13.66
N LEU A 23 -1.29 -5.69 -12.69
CA LEU A 23 -1.70 -4.31 -12.92
C LEU A 23 -0.54 -3.35 -12.67
N LYS A 24 -0.57 -2.16 -13.28
CA LYS A 24 0.49 -1.14 -13.14
C LYS A 24 1.90 -1.65 -13.48
N TYR A 25 2.01 -2.79 -14.17
CA TYR A 25 3.26 -3.30 -14.70
C TYR A 25 3.80 -2.35 -15.78
N THR A 26 4.85 -1.61 -15.45
CA THR A 26 5.48 -0.60 -16.32
C THR A 26 6.93 -0.92 -16.63
N GLU A 27 7.50 -1.84 -15.85
CA GLU A 27 8.86 -2.35 -15.93
C GLU A 27 8.98 -3.33 -17.10
N ASN A 28 10.19 -3.44 -17.67
CA ASN A 28 10.41 -4.39 -18.75
C ASN A 28 10.51 -5.81 -18.20
N ASN A 29 11.10 -6.00 -17.02
CA ASN A 29 11.24 -7.32 -16.43
C ASN A 29 10.93 -7.39 -14.92
N LEU A 30 10.64 -8.60 -14.43
CA LEU A 30 10.34 -8.82 -13.00
C LEU A 30 11.51 -8.49 -12.08
N ASN A 31 12.74 -8.52 -12.59
CA ASN A 31 13.94 -8.22 -11.80
C ASN A 31 14.14 -6.69 -11.61
N GLU A 32 13.52 -5.87 -12.45
CA GLU A 32 13.51 -4.41 -12.38
C GLU A 32 12.48 -3.87 -11.38
N LEU A 33 11.59 -4.74 -10.86
CA LEU A 33 10.64 -4.36 -9.82
C LEU A 33 11.38 -3.80 -8.59
N SER A 34 11.29 -2.48 -8.42
CA SER A 34 11.92 -1.77 -7.31
C SER A 34 11.57 -2.43 -5.97
N PHE A 35 12.51 -2.41 -5.03
CA PHE A 35 12.37 -2.99 -3.70
C PHE A 35 11.22 -2.39 -2.88
N THR A 36 10.74 -1.19 -3.25
CA THR A 36 9.59 -0.52 -2.64
C THR A 36 8.29 -0.68 -3.43
N SER A 37 8.33 -1.33 -4.59
CA SER A 37 7.15 -1.54 -5.42
C SER A 37 6.33 -2.70 -4.87
N ASP A 38 5.05 -2.41 -4.70
CA ASP A 38 4.02 -3.41 -4.43
C ASP A 38 3.64 -4.10 -5.75
N ILE A 39 3.06 -5.29 -5.68
CA ILE A 39 2.57 -6.01 -6.86
C ILE A 39 1.03 -6.06 -6.77
N ASP A 40 0.37 -5.36 -7.67
CA ASP A 40 -1.08 -5.40 -7.85
C ASP A 40 -1.45 -6.51 -8.84
N ILE A 41 -2.31 -7.46 -8.44
CA ILE A 41 -2.76 -8.55 -9.32
C ILE A 41 -4.28 -8.68 -9.27
N ALA A 42 -4.91 -8.58 -10.43
CA ALA A 42 -6.31 -8.96 -10.62
C ALA A 42 -6.42 -10.48 -10.64
N ILE A 43 -7.31 -11.06 -9.82
CA ILE A 43 -7.57 -12.50 -9.78
C ILE A 43 -9.07 -12.78 -9.60
N LYS A 44 -9.51 -13.97 -10.02
CA LYS A 44 -10.81 -14.51 -9.56
C LYS A 44 -10.73 -14.85 -8.06
N LYS A 45 -11.76 -14.50 -7.30
CA LYS A 45 -11.85 -14.79 -5.85
C LYS A 45 -11.74 -16.29 -5.55
N SER A 46 -12.21 -17.14 -6.44
CA SER A 46 -12.09 -18.61 -6.37
C SER A 46 -10.64 -19.11 -6.32
N ASN A 47 -9.67 -18.31 -6.78
CA ASN A 47 -8.26 -18.70 -6.81
C ASN A 47 -7.56 -18.45 -5.46
N LEU A 48 -8.17 -17.67 -4.54
CA LEU A 48 -7.57 -17.31 -3.25
C LEU A 48 -7.13 -18.53 -2.42
N PRO A 49 -7.94 -19.60 -2.23
CA PRO A 49 -7.52 -20.74 -1.41
C PRO A 49 -6.23 -21.39 -1.91
N ASN A 50 -6.08 -21.54 -3.23
CA ASN A 50 -4.89 -22.12 -3.86
C ASN A 50 -3.67 -21.22 -3.66
N ILE A 51 -3.83 -19.91 -3.84
CA ILE A 51 -2.77 -18.94 -3.60
C ILE A 51 -2.31 -19.01 -2.13
N LEU A 52 -3.25 -18.98 -1.18
CA LEU A 52 -2.91 -19.03 0.25
C LEU A 52 -2.19 -20.33 0.64
N LYS A 53 -2.60 -21.47 0.06
CA LYS A 53 -1.92 -22.75 0.25
C LYS A 53 -0.48 -22.72 -0.28
N PHE A 54 -0.25 -22.11 -1.44
CA PHE A 54 1.11 -21.92 -1.97
C PHE A 54 1.97 -21.08 -1.01
N LEU A 55 1.43 -20.00 -0.45
CA LEU A 55 2.18 -19.14 0.49
C LEU A 55 2.62 -19.90 1.74
N GLN A 56 1.77 -20.78 2.28
CA GLN A 56 2.08 -21.62 3.45
C GLN A 56 3.17 -22.66 3.17
N SER A 57 3.37 -23.07 1.92
CA SER A 57 4.37 -24.07 1.54
C SER A 57 5.78 -23.51 1.37
N THR A 58 5.95 -22.19 1.47
CA THR A 58 7.19 -21.52 1.06
C THR A 58 8.10 -21.26 2.27
N ASP A 59 9.26 -21.92 2.31
CA ASP A 59 10.21 -21.87 3.42
C ASP A 59 11.06 -20.58 3.51
N ILE A 60 11.13 -19.79 2.45
CA ILE A 60 11.88 -18.52 2.41
C ILE A 60 11.17 -17.36 3.11
N ILE A 61 9.86 -17.50 3.36
CA ILE A 61 9.05 -16.54 4.10
C ILE A 61 9.32 -16.78 5.59
N GLU A 62 9.83 -15.75 6.28
CA GLU A 62 9.94 -15.79 7.74
C GLU A 62 8.57 -15.56 8.37
N LYS A 63 7.79 -14.68 7.75
CA LYS A 63 6.49 -14.26 8.25
C LYS A 63 5.66 -13.57 7.18
N TYR A 64 4.34 -13.65 7.27
CA TYR A 64 3.44 -12.85 6.45
C TYR A 64 2.19 -12.39 7.22
N HIS A 65 1.55 -11.34 6.71
CA HIS A 65 0.25 -10.85 7.19
C HIS A 65 -0.72 -10.75 6.05
N ILE A 66 -1.97 -11.11 6.31
CA ILE A 66 -3.05 -11.01 5.35
C ILE A 66 -4.06 -10.00 5.89
N PHE A 67 -4.20 -8.88 5.18
CA PHE A 67 -5.27 -7.93 5.39
C PHE A 67 -6.38 -8.24 4.41
N LYS A 68 -7.55 -8.59 4.95
CA LYS A 68 -8.72 -8.98 4.15
C LYS A 68 -9.68 -7.80 4.07
N ASN A 69 -9.89 -7.31 2.86
CA ASN A 69 -11.00 -6.43 2.51
C ASN A 69 -12.04 -7.22 1.70
N SER A 70 -13.24 -6.67 1.58
CA SER A 70 -14.34 -7.20 0.77
C SER A 70 -14.05 -7.29 -0.73
N PHE A 71 -13.03 -6.55 -1.22
CA PHE A 71 -12.67 -6.45 -2.64
C PHE A 71 -11.25 -6.91 -2.97
N MET A 72 -10.39 -7.11 -1.97
CA MET A 72 -9.02 -7.56 -2.18
C MET A 72 -8.41 -8.20 -0.92
N TYR A 73 -7.36 -8.98 -1.12
CA TYR A 73 -6.45 -9.38 -0.04
C TYR A 73 -5.11 -8.69 -0.24
N THR A 74 -4.65 -7.93 0.74
CA THR A 74 -3.27 -7.41 0.78
C THR A 74 -2.44 -8.35 1.63
N ILE A 75 -1.36 -8.87 1.06
CA ILE A 75 -0.45 -9.79 1.74
C ILE A 75 0.92 -9.14 1.84
N THR A 76 1.39 -8.93 3.07
CA THR A 76 2.74 -8.42 3.31
C THR A 76 3.65 -9.55 3.75
N PHE A 77 4.80 -9.68 3.09
CA PHE A 77 5.80 -10.70 3.33
C PHE A 77 7.04 -10.11 3.96
N TYR A 78 7.56 -10.82 4.96
CA TYR A 78 8.89 -10.62 5.52
C TYR A 78 9.67 -11.90 5.29
N PHE A 79 10.74 -11.81 4.51
CA PHE A 79 11.58 -12.95 4.16
C PHE A 79 12.74 -13.10 5.14
N LYS A 80 13.32 -14.31 5.23
CA LYS A 80 14.46 -14.61 6.12
C LYS A 80 15.70 -13.74 5.88
N ASP A 81 15.84 -13.17 4.68
CA ASP A 81 16.92 -12.24 4.31
C ASP A 81 16.55 -10.77 4.60
N ARG A 82 15.44 -10.52 5.30
CA ARG A 82 14.89 -9.20 5.66
C ARG A 82 14.41 -8.35 4.48
N SER A 83 14.30 -8.96 3.29
CA SER A 83 13.58 -8.33 2.18
C SER A 83 12.07 -8.29 2.48
N PHE A 84 11.37 -7.38 1.81
CA PHE A 84 9.94 -7.12 2.01
C PHE A 84 9.21 -7.15 0.67
N LEU A 85 7.95 -7.59 0.67
CA LEU A 85 7.06 -7.50 -0.47
C LEU A 85 5.62 -7.27 0.00
N SER A 86 4.91 -6.36 -0.66
CA SER A 86 3.46 -6.27 -0.57
C SER A 86 2.84 -6.79 -1.86
N LEU A 87 1.82 -7.64 -1.73
CA LEU A 87 1.09 -8.25 -2.83
C LEU A 87 -0.41 -7.98 -2.63
N ASP A 88 -1.01 -7.25 -3.56
CA ASP A 88 -2.44 -6.96 -3.57
C ASP A 88 -3.16 -7.89 -4.54
N LEU A 89 -3.94 -8.81 -3.99
CA LEU A 89 -4.79 -9.75 -4.74
C LEU A 89 -6.20 -9.16 -4.87
N ILE A 90 -6.43 -8.43 -5.95
CA ILE A 90 -7.65 -7.68 -6.22
C ILE A 90 -8.63 -8.56 -6.96
N TYR A 91 -9.83 -8.74 -6.41
CA TYR A 91 -10.90 -9.52 -7.04
C TYR A 91 -12.20 -8.72 -7.21
N LYS A 92 -12.18 -7.43 -6.87
CA LYS A 92 -13.18 -6.43 -7.26
C LYS A 92 -12.55 -5.04 -7.25
N PHE A 93 -12.82 -4.21 -8.26
CA PHE A 93 -12.27 -2.86 -8.35
C PHE A 93 -13.21 -1.84 -7.74
N ILE A 94 -13.26 -1.77 -6.41
CA ILE A 94 -14.13 -0.85 -5.68
C ILE A 94 -13.32 0.32 -5.13
N ARG A 95 -13.88 1.53 -5.27
CA ARG A 95 -13.50 2.68 -4.47
C ARG A 95 -14.75 3.27 -3.81
N LYS A 96 -14.79 3.23 -2.48
CA LYS A 96 -15.99 3.55 -1.67
C LYS A 96 -17.15 2.63 -2.06
N ASP A 97 -18.16 3.16 -2.73
CA ASP A 97 -19.35 2.45 -3.20
C ASP A 97 -19.30 2.06 -4.69
N LEU A 98 -18.33 2.59 -5.45
CA LEU A 98 -18.27 2.48 -6.90
C LEU A 98 -17.35 1.35 -7.35
N GLU A 99 -17.87 0.41 -8.14
CA GLU A 99 -17.05 -0.49 -8.94
C GLU A 99 -16.63 0.25 -10.23
N TYR A 100 -15.34 0.52 -10.38
CA TYR A 100 -14.83 1.35 -11.48
C TYR A 100 -14.30 0.53 -12.67
N ILE A 101 -14.02 -0.76 -12.47
CA ILE A 101 -13.65 -1.70 -13.54
C ILE A 101 -14.33 -3.05 -13.27
N LYS A 102 -14.94 -3.65 -14.28
CA LYS A 102 -15.47 -5.02 -14.19
C LYS A 102 -14.32 -6.01 -14.30
N LEU A 103 -14.09 -6.82 -13.27
CA LEU A 103 -12.99 -7.79 -13.21
C LEU A 103 -12.95 -8.71 -14.44
N ASN A 104 -14.10 -9.28 -14.83
CA ASN A 104 -14.15 -10.22 -15.94
C ASN A 104 -13.69 -9.57 -17.25
N LYS A 105 -14.14 -8.35 -17.54
CA LYS A 105 -13.71 -7.64 -18.76
C LYS A 105 -12.20 -7.38 -18.78
N LEU A 106 -11.61 -7.06 -17.63
CA LEU A 106 -10.17 -6.84 -17.50
C LEU A 106 -9.37 -8.16 -17.62
N LEU A 107 -9.88 -9.27 -17.08
CA LEU A 107 -9.24 -10.58 -17.22
C LEU A 107 -9.41 -11.16 -18.63
N GLU A 108 -10.52 -10.88 -19.30
CA GLU A 108 -10.77 -11.25 -20.71
C GLU A 108 -9.88 -10.44 -21.67
N SER A 109 -9.51 -9.22 -21.31
CA SER A 109 -8.64 -8.37 -22.14
C SER A 109 -7.14 -8.65 -21.97
N LYS A 110 -6.77 -9.63 -21.14
CA LYS A 110 -5.37 -9.88 -20.82
C LYS A 110 -4.58 -10.37 -22.05
N GLU A 111 -3.35 -9.91 -22.12
CA GLU A 111 -2.33 -10.38 -23.04
C GLU A 111 -1.13 -10.90 -22.24
N THR A 112 -0.25 -11.63 -22.92
CA THR A 112 0.96 -12.18 -22.28
C THR A 112 2.17 -11.39 -22.76
N ASN A 113 2.96 -10.87 -21.83
CA ASN A 113 4.19 -10.16 -22.17
C ASN A 113 5.32 -11.15 -22.52
N HIS A 114 6.50 -10.62 -22.86
CA HIS A 114 7.67 -11.43 -23.23
C HIS A 114 8.23 -12.31 -22.09
N GLU A 115 7.82 -12.09 -20.84
CA GLU A 115 8.18 -12.93 -19.68
C GLU A 115 7.12 -13.99 -19.36
N ASN A 116 6.13 -14.18 -20.23
CA ASN A 116 4.96 -15.04 -20.01
C ASN A 116 4.08 -14.60 -18.83
N ILE A 117 4.05 -13.31 -18.53
CA ILE A 117 3.20 -12.74 -17.48
C ILE A 117 1.93 -12.20 -18.12
N SER A 118 0.78 -12.62 -17.59
CA SER A 118 -0.51 -12.04 -17.96
C SER A 118 -0.62 -10.60 -17.46
N ILE A 119 -0.83 -9.66 -18.38
CA ILE A 119 -1.08 -8.24 -18.12
C ILE A 119 -2.37 -7.83 -18.84
N PRO A 120 -3.14 -6.83 -18.37
CA PRO A 120 -4.24 -6.29 -19.17
C PRO A 120 -3.70 -5.71 -20.47
N ASN A 121 -4.51 -5.73 -21.54
CA ASN A 121 -4.23 -4.89 -22.70
C ASN A 121 -4.10 -3.40 -22.33
N ILE A 122 -3.57 -2.61 -23.26
CA ILE A 122 -3.21 -1.23 -22.99
C ILE A 122 -4.39 -0.34 -22.54
N GLU A 123 -5.60 -0.61 -23.05
CA GLU A 123 -6.81 0.11 -22.69
C GLU A 123 -7.18 -0.09 -21.22
N TYR A 124 -7.22 -1.33 -20.73
CA TYR A 124 -7.54 -1.64 -19.34
C TYR A 124 -6.38 -1.32 -18.38
N GLN A 125 -5.13 -1.43 -18.85
CA GLN A 125 -3.96 -0.98 -18.11
C GLN A 125 -4.01 0.53 -17.87
N PHE A 126 -4.30 1.32 -18.91
CA PHE A 126 -4.54 2.75 -18.79
C PHE A 126 -5.73 3.03 -17.87
N LEU A 127 -6.85 2.34 -18.04
CA LEU A 127 -8.06 2.55 -17.26
C LEU A 127 -7.80 2.35 -15.75
N TYR A 128 -7.06 1.29 -15.38
CA TYR A 128 -6.70 1.05 -13.99
C TYR A 128 -5.83 2.16 -13.41
N ILE A 129 -4.80 2.59 -14.14
CA ILE A 129 -3.94 3.71 -13.73
C ILE A 129 -4.77 4.99 -13.60
N TYR A 130 -5.50 5.35 -14.65
CA TYR A 130 -6.24 6.60 -14.72
C TYR A 130 -7.33 6.68 -13.65
N PHE A 131 -8.14 5.62 -13.48
CA PHE A 131 -9.20 5.58 -12.48
C PHE A 131 -8.67 5.59 -11.05
N PHE A 132 -7.50 5.01 -10.81
CA PHE A 132 -6.83 5.13 -9.51
C PHE A 132 -6.54 6.60 -9.12
N TYR A 133 -6.18 7.45 -10.07
CA TYR A 133 -5.85 8.85 -9.81
C TYR A 133 -7.08 9.78 -9.89
N ILE A 134 -7.85 9.72 -10.97
CA ILE A 134 -8.97 10.65 -11.19
C ILE A 134 -10.04 10.53 -10.11
N ILE A 135 -10.42 9.31 -9.69
CA ILE A 135 -11.41 9.08 -8.63
C ILE A 135 -10.91 9.59 -7.27
N ASN A 136 -9.58 9.59 -7.06
CA ASN A 136 -8.95 10.16 -5.87
C ASN A 136 -8.67 11.66 -6.00
N LYS A 137 -9.15 12.31 -7.06
CA LYS A 137 -8.97 13.74 -7.35
C LYS A 137 -7.50 14.16 -7.37
N SER A 138 -6.64 13.34 -7.97
CA SER A 138 -5.21 13.58 -8.02
C SER A 138 -4.67 13.48 -9.45
N ASN A 139 -3.53 14.13 -9.67
CA ASN A 139 -2.75 14.02 -10.90
C ASN A 139 -2.08 12.64 -10.97
N ILE A 140 -1.88 12.12 -12.17
CA ILE A 140 -1.12 10.88 -12.38
C ILE A 140 0.31 11.06 -11.86
N GLY A 141 0.85 10.04 -11.19
CA GLY A 141 2.24 10.06 -10.70
C GLY A 141 3.26 9.99 -11.84
N ASP A 142 4.43 10.61 -11.65
CA ASP A 142 5.42 10.81 -12.73
C ASP A 142 5.93 9.50 -13.35
N LYS A 143 6.06 8.44 -12.54
CA LYS A 143 6.36 7.08 -13.04
C LYS A 143 5.40 6.67 -14.16
N TYR A 144 4.10 6.87 -13.95
CA TYR A 144 3.07 6.48 -14.91
C TYR A 144 2.95 7.49 -16.06
N LYS A 145 3.19 8.79 -15.82
CA LYS A 145 3.29 9.77 -16.91
C LYS A 145 4.38 9.38 -17.89
N SER A 146 5.58 9.08 -17.39
CA SER A 146 6.71 8.65 -18.22
C SER A 146 6.38 7.40 -19.02
N TYR A 147 5.80 6.39 -18.37
CA TYR A 147 5.32 5.17 -19.05
C TYR A 147 4.31 5.50 -20.17
N LEU A 148 3.27 6.28 -19.88
CA LEU A 148 2.20 6.60 -20.84
C LEU A 148 2.71 7.48 -22.01
N SER A 149 3.62 8.42 -21.74
CA SER A 149 4.24 9.26 -22.77
C SER A 149 5.08 8.44 -23.75
N ASN A 150 5.71 7.36 -23.27
CA ASN A 150 6.56 6.47 -24.08
C ASN A 150 5.78 5.44 -24.90
N LEU A 151 4.45 5.36 -24.78
CA LEU A 151 3.63 4.50 -25.62
C LEU A 151 3.73 4.92 -27.09
N ASN A 152 3.67 3.96 -27.99
CA ASN A 152 3.65 4.27 -29.42
C ASN A 152 2.29 4.87 -29.85
N THR A 153 2.26 5.51 -31.03
CA THR A 153 1.06 6.18 -31.56
C THR A 153 -0.15 5.26 -31.64
N TYR A 154 0.04 4.00 -32.01
CA TYR A 154 -1.05 3.02 -32.09
C TYR A 154 -1.68 2.73 -30.72
N GLN A 155 -0.86 2.51 -29.70
CA GLN A 155 -1.30 2.32 -28.31
C GLN A 155 -2.03 3.56 -27.77
N LYS A 156 -1.47 4.75 -28.01
CA LYS A 156 -2.12 6.01 -27.61
C LYS A 156 -3.49 6.15 -28.27
N ASN A 157 -3.60 5.92 -29.58
CA ASN A 157 -4.87 6.00 -30.31
C ASN A 157 -5.90 4.98 -29.82
N LYS A 158 -5.48 3.76 -29.46
CA LYS A 158 -6.36 2.77 -28.82
C LYS A 158 -6.95 3.29 -27.51
N ILE A 159 -6.11 3.85 -26.64
CA ILE A 159 -6.58 4.44 -25.37
C ILE A 159 -7.58 5.58 -25.64
N LEU A 160 -7.23 6.52 -26.51
CA LEU A 160 -8.08 7.67 -26.83
C LEU A 160 -9.44 7.23 -27.38
N GLY A 161 -9.44 6.31 -28.34
CA GLY A 161 -10.66 5.74 -28.92
C GLY A 161 -11.51 4.98 -27.89
N PHE A 162 -10.85 4.22 -27.00
CA PHE A 162 -11.52 3.49 -25.93
C PHE A 162 -12.21 4.45 -24.94
N MET A 163 -11.53 5.52 -24.53
CA MET A 163 -12.05 6.53 -23.61
C MET A 163 -13.22 7.31 -24.21
N LYS A 164 -13.11 7.70 -25.49
CA LYS A 164 -14.21 8.34 -26.23
C LYS A 164 -15.43 7.42 -26.32
N THR A 165 -15.22 6.16 -26.72
CA THR A 165 -16.33 5.23 -26.97
C THR A 165 -17.04 4.78 -25.68
N ASN A 166 -16.28 4.45 -24.62
CA ASN A 166 -16.86 3.84 -23.43
C ASN A 166 -17.27 4.86 -22.37
N TYR A 167 -16.60 6.00 -22.31
CA TYR A 167 -16.80 7.01 -21.27
C TYR A 167 -17.20 8.38 -21.80
N ASP A 168 -17.30 8.54 -23.13
CA ASP A 168 -17.60 9.82 -23.78
C ASP A 168 -16.57 10.90 -23.38
N ILE A 169 -15.31 10.51 -23.19
CA ILE A 169 -14.22 11.42 -22.83
C ILE A 169 -13.30 11.57 -24.02
N GLU A 170 -13.22 12.79 -24.54
CA GLU A 170 -12.29 13.15 -25.59
C GLU A 170 -11.06 13.81 -24.99
N PHE A 171 -9.91 13.18 -25.17
CA PHE A 171 -8.62 13.80 -24.93
C PHE A 171 -8.01 14.16 -26.28
N THR A 172 -7.33 15.31 -26.36
CA THR A 172 -6.59 15.73 -27.57
C THR A 172 -5.37 14.84 -27.75
N ASN A 173 -4.71 14.52 -26.63
CA ASN A 173 -3.55 13.64 -26.54
C ASN A 173 -3.59 12.90 -25.20
N ILE A 174 -2.69 11.93 -24.99
CA ILE A 174 -2.71 11.13 -23.75
C ILE A 174 -2.28 11.97 -22.55
N GLU A 175 -1.45 13.00 -22.76
CA GLU A 175 -0.90 13.87 -21.73
C GLU A 175 -2.00 14.74 -21.05
N ASP A 176 -3.11 15.03 -21.74
CA ASP A 176 -4.29 15.67 -21.14
C ASP A 176 -4.85 14.88 -19.94
N SER A 177 -4.68 13.56 -19.95
CA SER A 177 -5.13 12.68 -18.86
C SER A 177 -4.25 12.78 -17.60
N PHE A 178 -3.08 13.41 -17.67
CA PHE A 178 -2.11 13.43 -16.58
C PHE A 178 -2.52 14.33 -15.43
N PHE A 179 -3.36 15.33 -15.72
CA PHE A 179 -3.81 16.33 -14.78
C PHE A 179 -5.25 16.06 -14.36
N TYR A 180 -5.51 16.28 -13.08
CA TYR A 180 -6.86 16.23 -12.55
C TYR A 180 -7.73 17.28 -13.25
N ASN A 181 -8.87 16.84 -13.77
CA ASN A 181 -9.88 17.71 -14.34
C ASN A 181 -11.23 17.43 -13.67
N GLN A 182 -11.80 18.45 -13.03
CA GLN A 182 -13.05 18.32 -12.27
C GLN A 182 -14.25 17.96 -13.15
N TYR A 183 -14.30 18.47 -14.39
CA TYR A 183 -15.38 18.16 -15.33
C TYR A 183 -15.32 16.69 -15.75
N ILE A 184 -14.13 16.20 -16.15
CA ILE A 184 -13.94 14.80 -16.52
C ILE A 184 -14.23 13.88 -15.32
N HIS A 185 -13.77 14.24 -14.13
CA HIS A 185 -14.11 13.52 -12.90
C HIS A 185 -15.64 13.41 -12.71
N ALA A 186 -16.38 14.51 -12.82
CA ALA A 186 -17.83 14.49 -12.68
C ALA A 186 -18.51 13.58 -13.73
N LYS A 187 -18.02 13.60 -14.97
CA LYS A 187 -18.51 12.73 -16.05
C LYS A 187 -18.26 11.25 -15.75
N ILE A 188 -17.05 10.89 -15.33
CA ILE A 188 -16.69 9.52 -14.93
C ILE A 188 -17.58 9.05 -13.78
N ILE A 189 -17.70 9.85 -12.71
CA ILE A 189 -18.52 9.47 -11.56
C ILE A 189 -19.98 9.28 -11.96
N THR A 190 -20.52 10.14 -12.82
CA THR A 190 -21.89 10.00 -13.33
C THR A 190 -22.07 8.71 -14.12
N LYS A 191 -21.15 8.41 -15.05
CA LYS A 191 -21.15 7.16 -15.83
C LYS A 191 -21.08 5.93 -14.92
N LEU A 192 -20.15 5.91 -13.97
CA LEU A 192 -19.99 4.81 -13.02
C LEU A 192 -21.24 4.64 -12.14
N ASN A 193 -21.88 5.72 -11.71
CA ASN A 193 -23.13 5.65 -10.96
C ASN A 193 -24.27 5.00 -11.75
N ILE A 194 -24.32 5.20 -13.07
CA ILE A 194 -25.32 4.57 -13.95
C ILE A 194 -25.03 3.07 -14.12
N GLU A 195 -23.75 2.71 -14.26
CA GLU A 195 -23.32 1.31 -14.44
C GLU A 195 -23.40 0.48 -13.15
N ASN A 196 -23.39 1.13 -11.99
CA ASN A 196 -23.49 0.49 -10.68
C ASN A 196 -24.93 0.59 -10.16
N ASN A 197 -25.61 -0.55 -10.01
CA ASN A 197 -26.96 -0.56 -9.47
C ASN A 197 -26.98 -0.04 -8.00
N LEU A 198 -28.11 0.49 -7.56
CA LEU A 198 -28.23 1.12 -6.23
C LEU A 198 -27.96 0.14 -5.08
N THR A 199 -28.40 -1.10 -5.21
CA THR A 199 -28.24 -2.15 -4.19
C THR A 199 -26.79 -2.55 -4.00
N ASP A 200 -26.04 -2.73 -5.09
CA ASP A 200 -24.61 -3.05 -5.06
C ASP A 200 -23.84 -1.90 -4.44
N ARG A 201 -24.22 -0.65 -4.71
CA ARG A 201 -23.59 0.52 -4.10
C ARG A 201 -23.78 0.57 -2.59
N LEU A 202 -25.01 0.32 -2.10
CA LEU A 202 -25.27 0.25 -0.65
C LEU A 202 -24.49 -0.89 0.01
N LEU A 203 -24.45 -2.07 -0.62
CA LEU A 203 -23.68 -3.22 -0.13
C LEU A 203 -22.17 -2.92 -0.13
N ASN A 204 -21.64 -2.36 -1.21
CA ASN A 204 -20.24 -1.97 -1.34
C ASN A 204 -19.87 -0.93 -0.28
N ASN A 205 -20.73 0.07 -0.07
CA ASN A 205 -20.51 1.10 0.93
C ASN A 205 -20.45 0.51 2.35
N SER A 206 -21.43 -0.34 2.70
CA SER A 206 -21.47 -1.01 4.01
C SER A 206 -20.24 -1.90 4.23
N ASN A 207 -19.88 -2.70 3.23
CA ASN A 207 -18.68 -3.53 3.27
C ASN A 207 -17.42 -2.69 3.40
N TYR A 208 -17.31 -1.60 2.66
CA TYR A 208 -16.17 -0.68 2.74
C TYR A 208 -16.05 -0.05 4.12
N PHE A 209 -17.16 0.40 4.72
CA PHE A 209 -17.18 0.88 6.10
C PHE A 209 -16.76 -0.22 7.07
N PHE A 210 -17.30 -1.42 6.95
CA PHE A 210 -16.94 -2.54 7.80
C PHE A 210 -15.46 -2.91 7.67
N ASP A 211 -14.92 -2.92 6.45
CA ASP A 211 -13.50 -3.11 6.19
C ASP A 211 -12.65 -2.03 6.88
N LEU A 212 -13.05 -0.75 6.80
CA LEU A 212 -12.38 0.34 7.51
C LEU A 212 -12.39 0.15 9.03
N PHE A 213 -13.48 -0.36 9.61
CA PHE A 213 -13.57 -0.64 11.05
C PHE A 213 -12.74 -1.85 11.45
N LYS A 214 -12.86 -2.95 10.71
CA LYS A 214 -12.15 -4.22 10.96
C LYS A 214 -10.64 -4.06 10.80
N ASN A 215 -10.21 -3.34 9.78
CA ASN A 215 -8.81 -3.14 9.45
C ASN A 215 -8.21 -1.88 10.07
N ARG A 216 -8.82 -1.34 11.14
CA ARG A 216 -8.15 -0.37 12.01
C ARG A 216 -6.85 -1.01 12.52
N LYS A 217 -5.72 -0.58 11.94
CA LYS A 217 -4.39 -1.01 12.39
C LYS A 217 -4.28 -0.65 13.87
N LYS A 218 -3.91 -1.62 14.71
CA LYS A 218 -3.47 -1.30 16.07
C LYS A 218 -2.30 -0.34 15.94
N SER A 219 -2.42 0.83 16.55
CA SER A 219 -1.33 1.79 16.59
C SER A 219 -0.12 1.15 17.25
N THR A 220 1.03 1.28 16.60
CA THR A 220 2.31 0.81 17.15
C THR A 220 3.05 2.01 17.70
N PHE A 221 3.53 1.92 18.93
CA PHE A 221 4.37 2.96 19.51
C PHE A 221 5.81 2.49 19.48
N ILE A 222 6.69 3.36 19.03
CA ILE A 222 8.14 3.17 19.04
C ILE A 222 8.70 4.32 19.88
N ASN A 223 9.07 4.03 21.12
CA ASN A 223 9.77 5.00 21.95
C ASN A 223 11.27 4.84 21.72
N LEU A 224 11.93 5.90 21.26
CA LEU A 224 13.38 5.99 21.14
C LEU A 224 13.91 6.77 22.35
N PHE A 225 14.46 6.05 23.32
CA PHE A 225 15.19 6.63 24.46
C PHE A 225 16.68 6.40 24.26
N ALA A 226 17.53 7.42 24.39
CA ALA A 226 18.97 7.22 24.44
C ALA A 226 19.55 7.83 25.72
N LYS A 227 20.42 7.07 26.38
CA LYS A 227 21.01 7.47 27.68
C LYS A 227 22.15 8.49 27.53
N ASN A 228 22.88 8.45 26.41
CA ASN A 228 24.12 9.21 26.21
C ASN A 228 24.23 9.94 24.85
N ASP A 229 23.57 9.46 23.77
CA ASP A 229 23.55 10.14 22.47
C ASP A 229 22.21 9.86 21.77
N LEU A 230 21.35 10.86 21.69
CA LEU A 230 20.09 10.72 20.97
C LEU A 230 20.34 10.63 19.47
N PRO A 231 19.55 9.83 18.73
CA PRO A 231 19.54 9.94 17.29
C PRO A 231 19.26 11.39 16.91
N THR A 232 20.07 11.92 16.01
CA THR A 232 19.84 13.26 15.45
C THR A 232 18.46 13.31 14.79
N ILE A 233 17.84 14.49 14.74
CA ILE A 233 16.56 14.69 14.03
C ILE A 233 16.64 14.13 12.59
N LYS A 234 17.79 14.32 11.94
CA LYS A 234 18.06 13.80 10.59
C LYS A 234 18.01 12.27 10.51
N GLU A 235 18.49 11.57 11.53
CA GLU A 235 18.43 10.10 11.59
C GLU A 235 17.00 9.59 11.82
N ILE A 236 16.22 10.32 12.60
CA ILE A 236 14.83 9.97 12.88
C ILE A 236 13.96 10.20 11.65
N GLU A 237 14.17 11.30 10.93
CA GLU A 237 13.50 11.52 9.65
C GLU A 237 13.90 10.45 8.62
N LYS A 238 15.17 10.06 8.54
CA LYS A 238 15.60 8.94 7.67
C LYS A 238 14.94 7.62 8.07
N PHE A 239 14.80 7.35 9.38
CA PHE A 239 14.12 6.15 9.86
C PHE A 239 12.62 6.17 9.57
N LYS A 240 11.97 7.31 9.79
CA LYS A 240 10.58 7.55 9.41
C LYS A 240 10.37 7.35 7.92
N GLU A 241 11.27 7.86 7.06
CA GLU A 241 11.24 7.61 5.62
C GLU A 241 11.33 6.12 5.30
N VAL A 242 12.19 5.35 5.98
CA VAL A 242 12.24 3.88 5.79
C VAL A 242 10.92 3.24 6.20
N LEU A 243 10.34 3.61 7.35
CA LEU A 243 9.06 3.05 7.79
C LEU A 243 7.90 3.41 6.85
N ILE A 244 7.88 4.64 6.33
CA ILE A 244 6.85 5.10 5.38
C ILE A 244 7.04 4.40 4.03
N ASN A 245 8.25 4.41 3.49
CA ASN A 245 8.53 3.97 2.12
C ASN A 245 8.64 2.46 2.00
N LYS A 246 9.37 1.80 2.92
CA LYS A 246 9.57 0.34 2.91
C LYS A 246 8.38 -0.41 3.51
N TYR A 247 7.83 0.08 4.62
CA TYR A 247 6.80 -0.64 5.40
C TYR A 247 5.38 -0.08 5.26
N ARG A 248 5.19 0.98 4.46
CA ARG A 248 3.88 1.60 4.22
C ARG A 248 3.17 1.97 5.53
N LEU A 249 3.94 2.44 6.51
CA LEU A 249 3.42 2.88 7.79
C LEU A 249 3.07 4.36 7.74
N ASN A 250 1.93 4.72 8.31
CA ASN A 250 1.64 6.12 8.61
C ASN A 250 2.40 6.46 9.89
N VAL A 251 3.49 7.21 9.79
CA VAL A 251 4.35 7.51 10.93
C VAL A 251 4.11 8.94 11.39
N LEU A 252 3.79 9.10 12.67
CA LEU A 252 3.76 10.39 13.36
C LEU A 252 4.94 10.46 14.32
N THR A 253 5.78 11.48 14.17
CA THR A 253 6.91 11.73 15.06
C THR A 253 6.53 12.80 16.07
N ILE A 254 6.78 12.55 17.36
CA ILE A 254 6.62 13.54 18.43
C ILE A 254 7.99 13.76 19.08
N ASN A 255 8.40 15.02 19.11
CA ASN A 255 9.50 15.47 19.96
C ASN A 255 8.93 15.92 21.31
N THR A 256 9.33 15.28 22.41
CA THR A 256 8.83 15.60 23.76
C THR A 256 9.48 16.85 24.37
N ASN A 257 10.51 17.41 23.73
CA ASN A 257 11.14 18.65 24.18
C ASN A 257 10.25 19.88 24.02
N GLU A 258 9.18 19.77 23.24
CA GLU A 258 8.16 20.80 23.10
C GLU A 258 7.05 20.54 24.11
N ASN A 259 6.62 21.56 24.86
CA ASN A 259 5.46 21.49 25.73
C ASN A 259 4.23 20.96 24.95
N ILE A 260 3.79 19.74 25.29
CA ILE A 260 2.63 19.11 24.65
C ILE A 260 1.36 19.67 25.30
N GLY A 261 0.86 20.78 24.77
CA GLY A 261 -0.45 21.30 25.15
C GLY A 261 -1.61 20.36 24.77
N VAL A 262 -2.79 20.60 25.36
CA VAL A 262 -4.02 19.80 25.16
C VAL A 262 -4.37 19.61 23.67
N ASN A 263 -4.19 20.64 22.85
CA ASN A 263 -4.49 20.57 21.41
C ASN A 263 -3.56 19.57 20.68
N LYS A 264 -2.25 19.61 20.96
CA LYS A 264 -1.28 18.69 20.36
C LYS A 264 -1.55 17.25 20.79
N LEU A 265 -1.97 17.06 22.03
CA LEU A 265 -2.39 15.78 22.57
C LEU A 265 -3.65 15.21 21.90
N LEU A 266 -4.67 16.05 21.65
CA LEU A 266 -5.86 15.64 20.91
C LEU A 266 -5.51 15.18 19.48
N VAL A 267 -4.58 15.88 18.82
CA VAL A 267 -4.05 15.48 17.51
C VAL A 267 -3.36 14.12 17.59
N ILE A 268 -2.54 13.86 18.61
CA ILE A 268 -1.87 12.57 18.82
C ILE A 268 -2.90 11.45 18.99
N LEU A 269 -3.89 11.65 19.86
CA LEU A 269 -4.96 10.68 20.09
C LEU A 269 -5.74 10.41 18.80
N TYR A 270 -6.08 11.45 18.04
CA TYR A 270 -6.75 11.32 16.74
C TYR A 270 -5.95 10.46 15.76
N HIS A 271 -4.63 10.68 15.65
CA HIS A 271 -3.78 9.87 14.78
C HIS A 271 -3.63 8.43 15.28
N LEU A 272 -3.57 8.21 16.58
CA LEU A 272 -3.58 6.87 17.15
C LEU A 272 -4.88 6.12 16.85
N PHE A 273 -6.03 6.79 16.93
CA PHE A 273 -7.32 6.24 16.52
C PHE A 273 -7.37 5.90 15.02
N LYS A 274 -6.60 6.61 14.20
CA LYS A 274 -6.42 6.32 12.77
C LYS A 274 -5.38 5.21 12.48
N GLY A 275 -4.77 4.62 13.52
CA GLY A 275 -3.81 3.53 13.36
C GLY A 275 -2.42 3.99 12.91
N TYR A 276 -2.03 5.23 13.23
CA TYR A 276 -0.66 5.70 12.98
C TYR A 276 0.33 4.94 13.87
N THR A 277 1.52 4.70 13.33
CA THR A 277 2.71 4.33 14.10
C THR A 277 3.28 5.60 14.71
N LEU A 278 3.36 5.64 16.03
CA LEU A 278 3.85 6.80 16.76
C LEU A 278 5.33 6.59 17.11
N ILE A 279 6.20 7.48 16.66
CA ILE A 279 7.58 7.55 17.14
C ILE A 279 7.64 8.67 18.17
N ILE A 280 7.95 8.31 19.42
CA ILE A 280 8.22 9.28 20.48
C ILE A 280 9.72 9.39 20.65
N ILE A 281 10.24 10.60 20.49
CA ILE A 281 11.63 10.95 20.71
C ILE A 281 11.69 11.65 22.05
N ASP A 282 12.39 11.05 23.02
CA ASP A 282 12.51 11.64 24.35
C ASP A 282 13.96 11.96 24.68
N SER A 283 14.27 13.26 24.85
CA SER A 283 15.65 13.72 25.06
C SER A 283 16.05 13.91 26.52
N GLN A 284 15.09 13.96 27.45
CA GLN A 284 15.38 14.23 28.86
C GLN A 284 14.84 13.11 29.74
N LYS A 285 15.69 12.67 30.69
CA LYS A 285 15.36 11.66 31.71
C LYS A 285 14.21 12.08 32.64
N GLU A 286 13.78 13.33 32.60
CA GLU A 286 12.79 13.84 33.53
C GLU A 286 11.38 13.54 33.02
N LYS A 287 10.68 12.74 33.84
CA LYS A 287 9.29 12.30 33.70
C LYS A 287 8.47 13.27 32.86
N ILE A 288 8.14 12.84 31.65
CA ILE A 288 7.04 13.42 30.88
C ILE A 288 5.83 13.55 31.81
N SER A 289 5.38 14.78 32.09
CA SER A 289 4.15 15.06 32.85
C SER A 289 2.91 14.88 31.98
N LEU A 290 2.85 13.80 31.22
CA LEU A 290 1.59 13.41 30.59
C LEU A 290 0.60 13.09 31.71
N PRO A 291 -0.67 13.53 31.60
CA PRO A 291 -1.69 13.17 32.57
C PRO A 291 -1.68 11.66 32.82
N LYS A 292 -1.77 11.21 34.08
CA LYS A 292 -1.68 9.79 34.45
C LYS A 292 -2.64 8.90 33.66
N SER A 293 -3.81 9.43 33.29
CA SER A 293 -4.80 8.78 32.42
C SER A 293 -4.24 8.45 31.04
N ILE A 294 -3.42 9.33 30.48
CA ILE A 294 -2.79 9.19 29.16
C ILE A 294 -1.57 8.29 29.26
N ILE A 295 -0.77 8.42 30.32
CA ILE A 295 0.31 7.46 30.59
C ILE A 295 -0.28 6.06 30.69
N LYS A 296 -1.45 5.88 31.31
CA LYS A 296 -2.15 4.58 31.41
C LYS A 296 -2.66 4.08 30.05
N VAL A 297 -3.20 4.95 29.21
CA VAL A 297 -3.63 4.60 27.83
C VAL A 297 -2.43 4.27 26.95
N ILE A 298 -1.37 5.08 27.00
CA ILE A 298 -0.13 4.88 26.27
C ILE A 298 0.60 3.65 26.81
N SER A 299 0.69 3.40 28.12
CA SER A 299 1.36 2.24 28.69
C SER A 299 0.68 0.92 28.28
N ASN A 300 -0.65 0.94 28.14
CA ASN A 300 -1.41 -0.20 27.65
C ASN A 300 -1.25 -0.43 26.14
N LEU A 301 -0.77 0.57 25.39
CA LEU A 301 -0.60 0.53 23.94
C LEU A 301 0.87 0.54 23.49
N SER A 302 1.82 0.84 24.37
CA SER A 302 3.18 1.22 24.00
C SER A 302 4.18 0.06 23.95
N PHE A 303 5.20 0.22 23.11
CA PHE A 303 6.43 -0.57 23.17
C PHE A 303 7.59 0.31 23.60
N LYS A 304 8.36 -0.17 24.56
CA LYS A 304 9.57 0.49 25.03
C LYS A 304 10.76 -0.19 24.36
N ILE A 305 11.34 0.44 23.33
CA ILE A 305 12.69 0.07 22.88
C ILE A 305 13.64 0.77 23.84
N ASN A 306 14.21 0.01 24.76
CA ASN A 306 15.20 0.53 25.69
C ASN A 306 16.56 0.44 24.98
N LEU A 307 17.02 1.54 24.37
CA LEU A 307 18.38 1.63 23.80
C LEU A 307 19.36 1.89 24.96
N GLU A 308 19.46 0.93 25.90
CA GLU A 308 20.31 1.08 27.09
C GLU A 308 21.81 0.95 26.78
N ASN A 309 22.14 0.36 25.62
CA ASN A 309 23.51 0.26 25.14
C ASN A 309 23.71 1.20 23.96
N SER A 310 24.79 1.98 23.98
CA SER A 310 25.16 2.85 22.88
C SER A 310 25.36 2.00 21.63
N LEU A 311 24.40 2.09 20.70
CA LEU A 311 24.55 1.51 19.37
C LEU A 311 25.60 2.38 18.67
N LYS A 312 26.85 1.94 18.71
CA LYS A 312 27.97 2.61 18.02
C LYS A 312 27.78 2.60 16.50
N ASP A 313 26.93 1.71 15.98
CA ASP A 313 26.63 1.58 14.56
C ASP A 313 25.16 1.91 14.24
N LYS A 314 24.98 2.88 13.33
CA LYS A 314 23.68 3.30 12.81
C LYS A 314 22.92 2.12 12.19
N GLN A 315 23.60 1.19 11.51
CA GLN A 315 22.96 0.02 10.92
C GLN A 315 22.35 -0.90 11.98
N GLU A 316 22.94 -0.96 13.17
CA GLU A 316 22.48 -1.81 14.25
C GLU A 316 21.18 -1.28 14.87
N LEU A 317 21.04 0.06 14.99
CA LEU A 317 19.77 0.70 15.37
C LEU A 317 18.64 0.41 14.38
N TYR A 318 18.90 0.52 13.08
CA TYR A 318 17.92 0.17 12.05
C TYR A 318 17.50 -1.30 12.16
N LYS A 319 18.47 -2.22 12.33
CA LYS A 319 18.21 -3.65 12.49
C LYS A 319 17.40 -3.94 13.75
N LEU A 320 17.69 -3.29 14.88
CA LEU A 320 16.98 -3.49 16.14
C LEU A 320 15.53 -2.98 16.06
N CYS A 321 15.32 -1.80 15.49
CA CYS A 321 13.99 -1.24 15.25
C CYS A 321 13.17 -2.12 14.30
N GLU A 322 13.80 -2.61 13.23
CA GLU A 322 13.19 -3.53 12.26
C GLU A 322 12.82 -4.86 12.94
N GLN A 323 13.76 -5.51 13.65
CA GLN A 323 13.51 -6.74 14.42
C GLN A 323 12.39 -6.56 15.45
N THR A 324 12.39 -5.43 16.15
CA THR A 324 11.33 -5.08 17.11
C THR A 324 9.97 -5.00 16.43
N TYR A 325 9.86 -4.24 15.35
CA TYR A 325 8.63 -4.14 14.58
C TYR A 325 8.19 -5.54 14.09
N LEU A 326 9.11 -6.32 13.53
CA LEU A 326 8.88 -7.69 13.06
C LEU A 326 8.47 -8.65 14.19
N SER A 327 8.92 -8.48 15.43
CA SER A 327 8.52 -9.36 16.54
C SER A 327 7.05 -9.18 16.95
N LYS A 328 6.48 -7.99 16.72
CA LYS A 328 5.18 -7.58 17.28
C LYS A 328 3.99 -7.80 16.39
N ILE A 329 4.19 -7.80 15.08
CA ILE A 329 3.06 -8.05 14.18
C ILE A 329 2.62 -9.50 14.44
N LYS A 330 1.40 -9.79 14.90
CA LYS A 330 0.98 -11.20 15.02
C LYS A 330 0.75 -11.74 13.61
N GLY A 331 1.60 -12.65 13.16
CA GLY A 331 1.54 -13.25 11.81
C GLY A 331 1.24 -14.73 11.92
N HIS A 332 0.61 -15.28 10.88
CA HIS A 332 0.57 -16.73 10.71
C HIS A 332 1.99 -17.20 10.39
N LYS A 333 2.44 -18.27 11.05
CA LYS A 333 3.60 -19.05 10.59
C LYS A 333 3.15 -19.94 9.44
#